data_AF-A0A101A7Q9-F1
#
_entry.id   AF-A0A101A7Q9-F1
#
_cell.length_a   1.000
_cell.length_b   1.000
_cell.length_c   1.000
_cell.angle_alpha   90.00
_cell.angle_beta   90.00
_cell.angle_gamma   90.00
#
_symmetry.space_group_name_H-M   'P 1'
#
loop_
_entity.id
_entity.type
_entity.pdbx_description
1 polymer ?
#
loop_
_entity_poly.entity_id
_entity_poly.type
_entity_poly.pdbx_seq_one_letter_code
_entity_poly.pdbx_strand_id
1 'polypeptide(L)'
;MDDFLSQVQSTVGPLLTERGFELEDVDLSVDEGGRSGGVVYYRSSDCKIQVYESSREGSINCMIAPLNAPNEFGPHDRSHRWQYLTEFAPPPNAPLEELVESVSFKTKTTAEQLLWVRDIIGEHYEAAHAGILEANGHR
;
A
#
# COMPACT_ATOMS: atom_id res chain seq x y z
N MET A 1 8.66 16.56 2.74
CA MET A 1 7.29 16.14 2.40
C MET A 1 7.14 15.93 0.90
N ASP A 2 7.46 16.90 0.05
CA ASP A 2 7.42 16.74 -1.42
C ASP A 2 8.34 15.64 -1.97
N ASP A 3 9.39 15.32 -1.23
CA ASP A 3 10.32 14.23 -1.53
C ASP A 3 9.65 12.84 -1.48
N PHE A 4 8.72 12.60 -0.54
CA PHE A 4 7.99 11.33 -0.46
C PHE A 4 7.11 11.13 -1.70
N LEU A 5 6.28 12.13 -2.03
CA LEU A 5 5.43 12.09 -3.23
C LEU A 5 6.25 11.87 -4.50
N SER A 6 7.37 12.60 -4.63
CA SER A 6 8.25 12.49 -5.81
C SER A 6 8.87 11.10 -5.93
N GLN A 7 9.29 10.50 -4.81
CA GLN A 7 9.83 9.13 -4.80
C GLN A 7 8.75 8.07 -5.06
N VAL A 8 7.53 8.23 -4.53
CA VAL A 8 6.39 7.35 -4.80
C VAL A 8 6.05 7.41 -6.30
N GLN A 9 5.92 8.61 -6.87
CA GLN A 9 5.62 8.78 -8.29
C GLN A 9 6.72 8.24 -9.21
N SER A 10 7.99 8.33 -8.82
CA SER A 10 9.11 7.83 -9.64
C SER A 10 9.29 6.31 -9.53
N THR A 11 8.93 5.70 -8.40
CA THR A 11 9.19 4.28 -8.11
C THR A 11 7.97 3.41 -8.35
N VAL A 12 6.84 3.79 -7.76
CA VAL A 12 5.58 3.03 -7.78
C VAL A 12 4.64 3.54 -8.86
N GLY A 13 4.67 4.85 -9.14
CA GLY A 13 3.83 5.51 -10.12
C GLY A 13 3.80 4.86 -11.51
N PRO A 14 4.94 4.45 -12.12
CA PRO A 14 4.93 3.81 -13.44
C PRO A 14 4.15 2.50 -13.44
N LEU A 15 4.38 1.63 -12.43
CA LEU A 15 3.68 0.35 -12.29
C LEU A 15 2.17 0.54 -12.15
N LEU A 16 1.76 1.52 -11.34
CA LEU A 16 0.35 1.85 -11.14
C LEU A 16 -0.28 2.40 -12.43
N THR A 17 0.42 3.29 -13.13
CA THR A 17 -0.03 3.83 -14.42
C THR A 17 -0.20 2.74 -15.47
N GLU A 18 0.74 1.80 -15.57
CA GLU A 18 0.67 0.65 -16.47
C GLU A 18 -0.56 -0.24 -16.18
N ARG A 19 -1.02 -0.27 -14.92
CA ARG A 19 -2.22 -0.99 -14.48
C ARG A 19 -3.51 -0.16 -14.55
N GLY A 20 -3.45 1.04 -15.13
CA GLY A 20 -4.61 1.92 -15.30
C GLY A 20 -4.99 2.74 -14.07
N PHE A 21 -4.09 2.85 -13.09
CA PHE A 21 -4.29 3.76 -11.96
C PHE A 21 -3.84 5.17 -12.29
N GLU A 22 -4.61 6.13 -11.78
CA GLU A 22 -4.30 7.55 -11.82
C GLU A 22 -4.17 8.08 -10.40
N LEU A 23 -3.39 9.14 -10.21
CA LEU A 23 -3.29 9.83 -8.93
C LEU A 23 -4.64 10.47 -8.60
N GLU A 24 -5.26 10.08 -7.48
CA GLU A 24 -6.55 10.61 -7.05
C GLU A 24 -6.37 11.74 -6.02
N ASP A 25 -5.56 11.52 -4.99
CA ASP A 25 -5.42 12.45 -3.88
C ASP A 25 -4.09 12.26 -3.13
N VAL A 26 -3.67 13.26 -2.36
CA VAL A 26 -2.44 13.21 -1.56
C VAL A 26 -2.66 13.91 -0.23
N ASP A 27 -2.40 13.21 0.87
CA ASP A 27 -2.36 13.80 2.20
C ASP A 27 -0.99 13.55 2.83
N LEU A 28 -0.14 14.58 2.84
CA LEU A 28 1.20 14.50 3.44
C LEU A 28 1.21 14.86 4.92
N SER A 29 0.05 15.16 5.54
CA SER A 29 -0.03 15.71 6.90
C SER A 29 -0.85 14.84 7.85
N VAL A 30 -0.91 13.52 7.59
CA VAL A 30 -1.68 12.58 8.40
C VAL A 30 -1.17 12.59 9.83
N ASP A 31 -2.02 12.91 10.80
CA ASP A 31 -1.65 12.81 12.21
C ASP A 31 -1.68 11.35 12.67
N GLU A 32 -0.50 10.80 12.97
CA GLU A 32 -0.36 9.47 13.56
C GLU A 32 -0.04 9.55 15.07
N GLY A 33 -0.70 10.45 15.78
CA GLY A 33 -0.47 10.69 17.21
C GLY A 33 0.72 11.60 17.49
N GLY A 34 0.80 12.73 16.77
CA GLY A 34 1.81 13.77 16.98
C GLY A 34 3.03 13.71 16.05
N ARG A 35 3.09 12.73 15.14
CA ARG A 35 4.01 12.72 14.00
C ARG A 35 3.21 12.69 12.70
N SER A 36 3.67 13.48 11.73
CA SER A 36 3.03 13.56 10.42
C SER A 36 3.50 12.40 9.53
N GLY A 37 2.58 11.53 9.16
CA GLY A 37 2.74 10.56 8.08
C GLY A 37 2.27 11.15 6.75
N GLY A 38 2.47 10.39 5.68
CA GLY A 38 2.09 10.79 4.33
C GLY A 38 1.42 9.63 3.58
N VAL A 39 0.40 9.94 2.79
CA VAL A 39 -0.35 8.97 1.99
C VAL A 39 -0.65 9.54 0.61
N VAL A 40 -0.48 8.69 -0.39
CA VAL A 40 -0.75 8.95 -1.80
C VAL A 40 -1.82 7.97 -2.25
N TYR A 41 -2.96 8.49 -2.70
CA TYR A 41 -4.09 7.69 -3.18
C TYR A 41 -4.08 7.61 -4.70
N TYR A 42 -4.25 6.40 -5.19
CA TYR A 42 -4.37 6.05 -6.58
C TYR A 42 -5.72 5.39 -6.83
N ARG A 43 -6.33 5.69 -7.97
CA ARG A 43 -7.61 5.15 -8.38
C ARG A 43 -7.53 4.55 -9.76
N SER A 44 -8.12 3.37 -9.91
CA SER A 44 -8.38 2.72 -11.20
C SER A 44 -9.89 2.71 -11.50
N SER A 45 -10.31 2.01 -12.54
CA SER A 45 -11.72 1.88 -12.95
C SER A 45 -12.61 1.16 -11.93
N ASP A 46 -12.03 0.36 -11.04
CA ASP A 46 -12.77 -0.60 -10.22
C ASP A 46 -12.25 -0.75 -8.77
N CYS A 47 -11.07 -0.21 -8.47
CA CYS A 47 -10.48 -0.22 -7.14
C CYS A 47 -9.57 0.99 -6.88
N LYS A 48 -9.09 1.10 -5.64
CA LYS A 48 -8.14 2.13 -5.19
C LYS A 48 -6.95 1.50 -4.51
N ILE A 49 -5.79 2.14 -4.61
CA ILE A 49 -4.57 1.79 -3.90
C ILE A 49 -4.09 3.01 -3.13
N GLN A 50 -3.63 2.82 -1.91
CA GLN A 50 -2.89 3.85 -1.19
C GLN A 50 -1.46 3.37 -0.95
N VAL A 51 -0.51 4.29 -1.08
CA VAL A 51 0.88 4.12 -0.66
C VAL A 51 1.13 5.13 0.46
N TYR A 52 1.54 4.66 1.62
CA TYR A 52 1.69 5.52 2.79
C TYR A 52 2.98 5.27 3.55
N GLU A 53 3.54 6.33 4.12
CA GLU A 53 4.57 6.26 5.14
C GLU A 53 3.91 6.32 6.53
N SER A 54 4.20 5.33 7.38
CA SER A 54 3.84 5.40 8.79
C SER A 54 5.02 5.95 9.59
N SER A 55 4.82 7.11 10.20
CA SER A 55 5.71 7.71 11.19
C SER A 55 5.80 6.92 12.50
N ARG A 56 4.79 6.08 12.79
CA ARG A 56 4.78 5.20 13.97
C ARG A 56 5.67 3.99 13.77
N GLU A 57 5.58 3.37 12.60
CA GLU A 57 6.32 2.15 12.27
C GLU A 57 7.67 2.45 11.60
N GLY A 58 7.87 3.68 11.09
CA GLY A 58 9.06 4.04 10.32
C GLY A 58 9.15 3.29 9.00
N SER A 59 7.99 2.93 8.43
CA SER A 59 7.89 2.07 7.26
C SER A 59 6.91 2.61 6.24
N ILE A 60 7.22 2.39 4.97
CA ILE A 60 6.29 2.64 3.85
C ILE A 60 5.59 1.34 3.51
N ASN A 61 4.26 1.42 3.33
CA ASN A 61 3.44 0.28 2.99
C ASN A 61 2.33 0.66 1.99
N CYS A 62 1.55 -0.32 1.55
CA CYS A 62 0.44 -0.12 0.63
C CYS A 62 -0.79 -0.96 1.00
N MET A 63 -1.95 -0.44 0.64
CA MET A 63 -3.25 -1.09 0.84
C MET A 63 -4.13 -0.91 -0.38
N ILE A 64 -5.06 -1.83 -0.58
CA ILE A 64 -6.06 -1.82 -1.65
C ILE A 64 -7.46 -1.66 -1.05
N ALA A 65 -8.36 -0.98 -1.75
CA ALA A 65 -9.74 -0.82 -1.35
C ALA A 65 -10.70 -0.83 -2.56
N PRO A 66 -12.00 -1.10 -2.33
CA PRO A 66 -13.02 -0.92 -3.36
C PRO A 66 -13.11 0.53 -3.84
N LEU A 67 -13.59 0.75 -5.07
CA LEU A 67 -13.73 2.09 -5.65
C LEU A 67 -14.56 3.07 -4.81
N ASN A 68 -15.54 2.56 -4.06
CA ASN A 68 -16.43 3.36 -3.21
C ASN A 68 -15.85 3.67 -1.81
N ALA A 69 -14.62 3.22 -1.53
CA ALA A 69 -13.96 3.52 -0.28
C ALA A 69 -13.58 5.01 -0.20
N PRO A 70 -13.82 5.65 0.95
CA PRO A 70 -13.33 7.00 1.20
C PRO A 70 -11.80 7.01 1.28
N ASN A 71 -11.20 8.16 0.95
CA ASN A 71 -9.76 8.38 1.05
C ASN A 71 -9.41 8.65 2.51
N GLU A 72 -9.40 7.57 3.28
CA GLU A 72 -8.98 7.55 4.69
C GLU A 72 -7.63 6.84 4.79
N PHE A 73 -6.81 7.27 5.73
CA PHE A 73 -5.54 6.61 6.03
C PHE A 73 -5.83 5.19 6.53
N GLY A 74 -5.45 4.18 5.74
CA GLY A 74 -5.86 2.78 5.93
C GLY A 74 -5.60 2.23 7.33
N PRO A 75 -4.42 2.46 7.95
CA PRO A 75 -4.16 2.03 9.33
C PRO A 75 -5.12 2.61 10.39
N HIS A 76 -5.83 3.69 10.06
CA HIS A 76 -6.83 4.35 10.90
C HIS A 76 -8.22 4.37 10.27
N ASP A 77 -8.42 3.63 9.17
CA ASP A 77 -9.68 3.58 8.46
C ASP A 77 -10.76 2.93 9.33
N ARG A 78 -11.80 3.70 9.63
CA ARG A 78 -12.97 3.21 10.38
C ARG A 78 -13.91 2.38 9.52
N SER A 79 -13.81 2.52 8.19
CA SER A 79 -14.63 1.75 7.27
C SER A 79 -14.17 0.29 7.14
N HIS A 80 -12.94 -0.05 7.60
CA HIS A 80 -12.28 -1.34 7.39
C HIS A 80 -12.33 -1.82 5.93
N ARG A 81 -12.27 -0.87 4.99
CA ARG A 81 -12.32 -1.14 3.54
C ARG A 81 -10.95 -1.19 2.91
N TRP A 82 -9.97 -0.54 3.53
CA TRP A 82 -8.56 -0.67 3.16
C TRP A 82 -8.02 -1.97 3.72
N GLN A 83 -7.50 -2.83 2.84
CA GLN A 83 -6.93 -4.13 3.17
C GLN A 83 -5.50 -4.24 2.67
N TYR A 84 -4.67 -5.03 3.34
CA TYR A 84 -3.31 -5.28 2.86
C TYR A 84 -3.34 -6.20 1.65
N LEU A 85 -2.50 -5.93 0.63
CA LEU A 85 -2.42 -6.78 -0.57
C LEU A 85 -2.03 -8.23 -0.21
N THR A 86 -1.23 -8.39 0.83
CA THR A 86 -0.77 -9.69 1.34
C THR A 86 -1.85 -10.49 2.07
N GLU A 87 -2.99 -9.90 2.46
CA GLU A 87 -4.10 -10.67 3.04
C GLU A 87 -4.76 -11.61 2.04
N PHE A 88 -4.60 -11.32 0.75
CA PHE A 88 -5.11 -12.15 -0.34
C PHE A 88 -4.05 -13.12 -0.88
N ALA A 89 -2.82 -13.04 -0.37
CA ALA A 89 -1.75 -13.95 -0.73
C ALA A 89 -1.89 -15.28 0.02
N PRO A 90 -1.59 -16.43 -0.62
CA PRO A 90 -1.43 -17.68 0.11
C PRO A 90 -0.32 -17.51 1.17
N PRO A 91 -0.46 -18.12 2.35
CA PRO A 91 0.56 -18.02 3.38
C PRO A 91 1.90 -18.52 2.83
N PRO A 92 3.04 -17.91 3.23
CA PRO A 92 4.34 -18.34 2.77
C PRO A 92 4.50 -19.83 3.09
N ASN A 93 4.86 -20.61 2.08
CA ASN A 93 5.01 -22.07 2.19
C ASN A 93 6.30 -22.47 2.94
N ALA A 94 7.00 -21.50 3.52
CA ALA A 94 8.29 -21.67 4.20
C ALA A 94 8.10 -21.81 5.72
N PRO A 95 8.93 -22.62 6.38
CA PRO A 95 8.94 -22.71 7.84
C PRO A 95 9.36 -21.37 8.47
N LEU A 96 8.82 -21.08 9.65
CA LEU A 96 9.04 -19.81 10.37
C LEU A 96 10.53 -19.50 10.59
N GLU A 97 11.38 -20.52 10.73
CA GLU A 97 12.82 -20.37 10.91
C GLU A 97 13.53 -19.74 9.69
N GLU A 98 13.16 -20.12 8.47
CA GLU A 98 13.73 -19.53 7.24
C GLU A 98 13.22 -18.10 7.00
N LEU A 99 12.00 -17.81 7.45
CA LEU A 99 11.45 -16.46 7.39
C LEU A 99 12.24 -15.51 8.30
N VAL A 100 12.65 -15.96 9.49
CA VAL A 100 13.44 -15.17 10.45
C VAL A 100 14.86 -14.89 9.95
N GLU A 101 15.51 -15.86 9.29
CA GLU A 101 16.85 -15.65 8.71
C GLU A 101 16.87 -14.65 7.54
N SER A 102 15.73 -14.49 6.87
CA SER A 102 15.56 -13.54 5.76
C SER A 102 15.29 -12.10 6.23
N VAL A 103 14.98 -11.88 7.51
CA VAL A 103 14.73 -10.54 8.07
C VAL A 103 16.05 -9.82 8.31
N SER A 104 16.44 -8.96 7.37
CA SER A 104 17.60 -8.09 7.55
C SER A 104 17.26 -6.96 8.54
N PHE A 105 17.94 -6.91 9.69
CA PHE A 105 17.80 -5.87 10.72
C PHE A 105 18.36 -4.49 10.33
N LYS A 106 18.77 -4.30 9.06
CA LYS A 106 19.21 -3.00 8.58
C LYS A 106 18.01 -2.08 8.37
N THR A 107 18.11 -0.85 8.86
CA THR A 107 17.16 0.21 8.53
C THR A 107 17.15 0.40 7.02
N LYS A 108 16.07 -0.02 6.36
CA LYS A 108 15.88 0.21 4.93
C LYS A 108 15.70 1.71 4.68
N THR A 109 16.31 2.21 3.62
CA THR A 109 16.04 3.56 3.13
C THR A 109 14.63 3.66 2.55
N THR A 110 14.08 4.87 2.47
CA THR A 110 12.78 5.15 1.81
C THR A 110 12.70 4.53 0.43
N ALA A 111 13.76 4.67 -0.38
CA ALA A 111 13.83 4.10 -1.73
C ALA A 111 13.75 2.56 -1.72
N GLU A 112 14.45 1.88 -0.79
CA GLU A 112 14.38 0.43 -0.66
C GLU A 112 12.99 -0.04 -0.19
N GLN A 113 12.33 0.72 0.70
CA GLN A 113 10.97 0.43 1.12
C GLN A 113 9.97 0.62 -0.04
N LEU A 114 10.13 1.68 -0.85
CA LEU A 114 9.28 1.91 -2.03
C LEU A 114 9.47 0.86 -3.12
N LEU A 115 10.71 0.38 -3.33
CA LEU A 115 10.98 -0.73 -4.24
C LEU A 115 10.29 -2.01 -3.75
N TRP A 116 10.32 -2.26 -2.44
CA TRP A 116 9.61 -3.40 -1.85
C TRP A 116 8.09 -3.25 -1.99
N VAL A 117 7.53 -2.06 -1.77
CA VAL A 117 6.10 -1.79 -2.01
C VAL A 117 5.73 -2.01 -3.47
N ARG A 118 6.56 -1.56 -4.42
CA ARG A 118 6.36 -1.82 -5.84
C ARG A 118 6.31 -3.32 -6.13
N ASP A 119 7.21 -4.09 -5.54
CA ASP A 119 7.28 -5.55 -5.71
C ASP A 119 6.02 -6.23 -5.15
N ILE A 120 5.62 -5.89 -3.93
CA ILE A 120 4.39 -6.37 -3.30
C ILE A 120 3.15 -6.06 -4.15
N ILE A 121 3.06 -4.85 -4.71
CA ILE A 121 1.99 -4.51 -5.66
C ILE A 121 2.11 -5.38 -6.91
N GLY A 122 3.31 -5.51 -7.48
CA GLY A 122 3.54 -6.35 -8.66
C GLY A 122 3.09 -7.80 -8.48
N GLU A 123 3.44 -8.41 -7.36
CA GLU A 123 3.22 -9.82 -7.05
C GLU A 123 1.79 -10.12 -6.59
N HIS A 124 1.23 -9.27 -5.72
CA HIS A 124 -0.03 -9.58 -5.03
C HIS A 124 -1.25 -8.84 -5.59
N TYR A 125 -1.05 -7.87 -6.50
CA TYR A 125 -2.16 -7.07 -7.03
C TYR A 125 -3.28 -7.92 -7.62
N GLU A 126 -2.99 -8.92 -8.45
CA GLU A 126 -4.04 -9.72 -9.12
C GLU A 126 -4.93 -10.46 -8.11
N ALA A 127 -4.31 -11.06 -7.08
CA ALA A 127 -5.04 -11.77 -6.03
C ALA A 127 -5.87 -10.79 -5.16
N ALA A 128 -5.27 -9.66 -4.80
CA ALA A 128 -5.92 -8.64 -4.00
C ALA A 128 -7.06 -7.95 -4.75
N HIS A 129 -6.85 -7.67 -6.04
CA HIS A 129 -7.85 -7.13 -6.95
C HIS A 129 -9.06 -8.06 -7.07
N ALA A 130 -8.83 -9.35 -7.33
CA ALA A 130 -9.90 -10.35 -7.38
C ALA A 130 -10.68 -10.39 -6.06
N GLY A 131 -9.99 -10.42 -4.92
CA GLY A 131 -10.63 -10.44 -3.60
C GLY A 131 -11.46 -9.19 -3.31
N ILE A 132 -10.98 -8.00 -3.70
CA ILE A 132 -11.72 -6.74 -3.58
C ILE A 132 -12.95 -6.72 -4.48
N LEU A 133 -12.85 -7.22 -5.71
CA LEU A 133 -13.99 -7.31 -6.63
C LEU A 133 -15.06 -8.28 -6.12
N GLU A 134 -14.66 -9.44 -5.58
CA GLU A 134 -15.59 -10.39 -4.97
C GLU A 134 -16.27 -9.83 -3.71
N ALA A 135 -15.52 -9.11 -2.87
CA ALA A 135 -16.05 -8.46 -1.67
C ALA A 135 -17.01 -7.31 -2.02
N ASN A 136 -16.76 -6.58 -3.11
CA ASN A 136 -17.57 -5.44 -3.54
C ASN A 136 -18.77 -5.85 -4.43
N GLY A 137 -18.74 -7.04 -5.05
CA GLY A 137 -19.81 -7.59 -5.88
C GLY A 137 -20.99 -8.19 -5.09
N HIS A 138 -20.84 -8.42 -3.79
CA HIS A 138 -21.87 -8.97 -2.90
C HIS A 138 -22.83 -7.92 -2.32
N ARG A 139 -23.01 -6.76 -2.96
CA ARG A 139 -23.85 -5.67 -2.44
C ARG A 139 -25.00 -5.28 -3.35
#